data_AF-A0A946YWY3-F1
#
_entry.id   AF-A0A946YWY3-F1
#
_cell.length_a   1.000
_cell.length_b   1.000
_cell.length_c   1.000
_cell.angle_alpha   90.00
_cell.angle_beta   90.00
_cell.angle_gamma   90.00
#
_symmetry.space_group_name_H-M   'P 1'
#
loop_
_entity.id
_entity.type
_entity.pdbx_description
1 polymer ?
#
loop_
_entity_poly.entity_id
_entity_poly.type
_entity_poly.pdbx_seq_one_letter_code
_entity_poly.pdbx_strand_id
1 'polypeptide(L)'
;MTSKTAHIMAALFIAGTACGAPDVMPVATVEAACTVKGLDLATSRADVRADGVHFTIDNAANSEQLLYIDSGTDQSTRHLPLGPSTFIVMQPPGDWRLFCSHPSVYPGEDAEWAAVEVRDPDGQWIPHALPCDHPTSIHPDYEAFLEGKIPVGVKGDVQVVAQSDLRNWYPTEDGDTVTPVGYLEASPRVFAVERSGAIVAVADYRDDGRGGWFFGSVAWCEPDPGT
;
A
#
# COMPACT_ATOMS: atom_id res chain seq x y z
N MET A 1 -29.28 -60.26 -43.96
CA MET A 1 -28.79 -61.12 -42.85
C MET A 1 -27.42 -60.61 -42.43
N THR A 2 -27.06 -60.76 -41.14
CA THR A 2 -25.90 -60.20 -40.38
C THR A 2 -26.01 -58.70 -40.09
N SER A 3 -26.57 -58.25 -38.95
CA SER A 3 -26.08 -58.33 -37.55
C SER A 3 -24.71 -57.68 -37.34
N LYS A 4 -24.67 -56.58 -36.57
CA LYS A 4 -23.62 -56.25 -35.59
C LYS A 4 -24.06 -55.07 -34.71
N THR A 5 -24.49 -55.43 -33.51
CA THR A 5 -24.70 -54.54 -32.36
C THR A 5 -23.32 -54.13 -31.81
N ALA A 6 -23.07 -52.83 -31.68
CA ALA A 6 -21.89 -52.31 -30.98
C ALA A 6 -22.32 -51.77 -29.61
N HIS A 7 -21.84 -52.43 -28.55
CA HIS A 7 -21.89 -51.92 -27.19
C HIS A 7 -20.79 -50.89 -26.99
N ILE A 8 -21.15 -49.64 -26.70
CA ILE A 8 -20.21 -48.63 -26.22
C ILE A 8 -20.27 -48.66 -24.69
N MET A 9 -19.18 -49.11 -24.08
CA MET A 9 -18.94 -49.04 -22.64
C MET A 9 -18.83 -47.58 -22.20
N ALA A 10 -19.63 -47.19 -21.22
CA ALA A 10 -19.44 -45.95 -20.48
C ALA A 10 -18.26 -46.12 -19.52
N ALA A 11 -17.18 -45.38 -19.73
CA ALA A 11 -16.09 -45.24 -18.76
C ALA A 11 -16.50 -44.20 -17.71
N LEU A 12 -16.66 -44.66 -16.47
CA LEU A 12 -16.91 -43.83 -15.30
C LEU A 12 -15.57 -43.18 -14.88
N PHE A 13 -15.38 -41.89 -15.18
CA PHE A 13 -14.29 -41.11 -14.61
C PHE A 13 -14.64 -40.76 -13.16
N ILE A 14 -13.94 -41.36 -12.21
CA ILE A 14 -13.95 -40.95 -10.81
C ILE A 14 -13.13 -39.67 -10.74
N ALA A 15 -13.81 -38.53 -10.58
CA ALA A 15 -13.17 -37.26 -10.27
C ALA A 15 -12.41 -37.41 -8.93
N GLY A 16 -11.08 -37.33 -8.99
CA GLY A 16 -10.26 -37.25 -7.80
C GLY A 16 -10.62 -35.98 -7.04
N THR A 17 -11.10 -36.16 -5.81
CA THR A 17 -11.31 -35.08 -4.85
C THR A 17 -9.96 -34.41 -4.62
N ALA A 18 -9.74 -33.25 -5.24
CA ALA A 18 -8.65 -32.37 -4.87
C ALA A 18 -8.84 -32.03 -3.39
N CYS A 19 -7.88 -32.43 -2.57
CA CYS A 19 -7.82 -32.09 -1.16
C CYS A 19 -7.63 -30.57 -1.10
N GLY A 20 -8.72 -29.82 -1.01
CA GLY A 20 -8.69 -28.38 -0.82
C GLY A 20 -7.91 -28.10 0.45
N ALA A 21 -6.83 -27.33 0.34
CA ALA A 21 -6.14 -26.80 1.50
C ALA A 21 -7.18 -26.11 2.40
N PRO A 22 -7.10 -26.26 3.73
CA PRO A 22 -8.03 -25.58 4.62
C PRO A 22 -8.01 -24.08 4.30
N ASP A 23 -9.20 -23.54 4.04
CA ASP A 23 -9.42 -22.12 3.81
C ASP A 23 -9.05 -21.40 5.12
N VAL A 24 -7.80 -20.96 5.21
CA VAL A 24 -7.29 -20.21 6.35
C VAL A 24 -8.06 -18.90 6.35
N MET A 25 -8.88 -18.71 7.40
CA MET A 25 -9.64 -17.48 7.58
C MET A 25 -8.72 -16.27 7.38
N PRO A 26 -9.17 -15.23 6.67
CA PRO A 26 -8.39 -14.01 6.54
C PRO A 26 -7.95 -13.48 7.89
N VAL A 27 -6.66 -13.20 8.03
CA VAL A 27 -6.15 -12.47 9.19
C VAL A 27 -6.04 -11.00 8.77
N ALA A 28 -6.57 -10.07 9.55
CA ALA A 28 -6.54 -8.64 9.20
C ALA A 28 -5.17 -7.97 9.40
N THR A 29 -4.18 -8.72 9.90
CA THR A 29 -2.87 -8.22 10.30
C THR A 29 -1.78 -9.12 9.75
N VAL A 30 -0.76 -8.52 9.13
CA VAL A 30 0.48 -9.21 8.78
C VAL A 30 1.31 -9.39 10.05
N GLU A 31 1.58 -10.66 10.40
CA GLU A 31 2.38 -11.02 11.56
C GLU A 31 3.68 -11.69 11.13
N ALA A 32 4.81 -11.22 11.67
CA ALA A 32 6.12 -11.82 11.40
C ALA A 32 7.10 -11.57 12.55
N ALA A 33 8.17 -12.36 12.60
CA ALA A 33 9.32 -12.11 13.46
C ALA A 33 10.55 -11.79 12.60
N CYS A 34 11.20 -10.67 12.88
CA CYS A 34 12.50 -10.39 12.31
C CYS A 34 13.60 -10.99 13.20
N THR A 35 14.32 -11.96 12.66
CA THR A 35 15.40 -12.67 13.37
C THR A 35 16.75 -12.39 12.72
N VAL A 36 17.83 -12.85 13.34
CA VAL A 36 19.18 -12.78 12.75
C VAL A 36 19.32 -13.53 11.43
N LYS A 37 18.36 -14.40 11.08
CA LYS A 37 18.34 -15.17 9.83
C LYS A 37 17.49 -14.51 8.73
N GLY A 38 16.73 -13.47 9.05
CA GLY A 38 15.76 -12.85 8.16
C GLY A 38 14.37 -12.82 8.76
N LEU A 39 13.35 -12.73 7.90
CA LEU A 39 11.96 -12.57 8.30
C LEU A 39 11.23 -13.92 8.35
N ASP A 40 10.80 -14.33 9.54
CA ASP A 40 9.93 -15.48 9.75
C ASP A 40 8.47 -15.03 9.71
N LEU A 41 7.81 -15.25 8.57
CA LEU A 41 6.44 -14.82 8.34
C LEU A 41 5.42 -15.80 8.95
N ALA A 42 4.57 -15.31 9.85
CA ALA A 42 3.49 -16.11 10.44
C ALA A 42 2.20 -16.04 9.60
N THR A 43 1.96 -14.90 8.96
CA THR A 43 0.77 -14.65 8.14
C THR A 43 1.16 -14.43 6.69
N SER A 44 0.87 -15.38 5.80
CA SER A 44 1.15 -15.25 4.36
C SER A 44 0.09 -14.47 3.57
N ARG A 45 -1.01 -14.08 4.22
CA ARG A 45 -2.14 -13.40 3.60
C ARG A 45 -2.85 -12.49 4.59
N ALA A 46 -3.08 -11.24 4.22
CA ALA A 46 -3.80 -10.29 5.04
C ALA A 46 -4.88 -9.53 4.26
N ASP A 47 -5.96 -9.17 4.93
CA ASP A 47 -6.98 -8.27 4.36
C ASP A 47 -6.72 -6.84 4.83
N VAL A 48 -6.89 -5.88 3.92
CA VAL A 48 -6.81 -4.45 4.25
C VAL A 48 -7.93 -4.05 5.21
N ARG A 49 -7.72 -2.92 5.91
CA ARG A 49 -8.73 -2.23 6.70
C ARG A 49 -8.97 -0.84 6.10
N ALA A 50 -10.00 -0.14 6.59
CA ALA A 50 -10.35 1.20 6.09
C ALA A 50 -9.21 2.23 6.20
N ASP A 51 -8.26 2.01 7.11
CA ASP A 51 -7.09 2.84 7.37
C ASP A 51 -5.77 2.29 6.80
N GLY A 52 -5.79 1.10 6.18
CA GLY A 52 -4.63 0.49 5.51
C GLY A 52 -4.35 -0.95 5.92
N VAL A 53 -3.12 -1.41 5.66
CA VAL A 53 -2.65 -2.75 6.02
C VAL A 53 -1.97 -2.71 7.38
N HIS A 54 -2.43 -3.55 8.30
CA HIS A 54 -1.92 -3.57 9.67
C HIS A 54 -0.79 -4.59 9.80
N PHE A 55 0.27 -4.20 10.48
CA PHE A 55 1.45 -5.03 10.73
C PHE A 55 1.69 -5.18 12.22
N THR A 56 2.09 -6.37 12.64
CA THR A 56 2.71 -6.61 13.95
C THR A 56 3.98 -7.43 13.74
N ILE A 57 5.13 -6.79 13.98
CA ILE A 57 6.44 -7.38 13.70
C ILE A 57 7.25 -7.43 14.99
N ASP A 58 7.69 -8.62 15.38
CA ASP A 58 8.57 -8.81 16.54
C ASP A 58 10.03 -8.81 16.09
N ASN A 59 10.80 -7.80 16.50
CA ASN A 59 12.24 -7.81 16.28
C ASN A 59 12.96 -8.63 17.36
N ALA A 60 13.24 -9.88 17.01
CA ALA A 60 13.99 -10.85 17.81
C ALA A 60 15.48 -10.95 17.43
N ALA A 61 15.99 -10.04 16.58
CA ALA A 61 17.37 -10.09 16.08
C ALA A 61 18.43 -9.56 17.07
N ASN A 62 18.06 -9.27 18.34
CA ASN A 62 18.90 -8.71 19.40
C ASN A 62 19.66 -7.41 19.01
N SER A 63 19.23 -6.75 17.93
CA SER A 63 19.71 -5.46 17.47
C SER A 63 18.60 -4.76 16.71
N GLU A 64 18.74 -3.46 16.48
CA GLU A 64 17.85 -2.71 15.61
C GLU A 64 17.83 -3.29 14.19
N GLN A 65 16.66 -3.31 13.57
CA GLN A 65 16.48 -3.79 12.21
C GLN A 65 15.68 -2.78 11.38
N LEU A 66 15.75 -2.92 10.07
CA LEU A 66 14.85 -2.27 9.11
C LEU A 66 13.99 -3.33 8.45
N LEU A 67 12.71 -3.04 8.31
CA LEU A 67 11.80 -3.78 7.44
C LEU A 67 11.64 -3.02 6.13
N TYR A 68 12.01 -3.65 5.03
CA TYR A 68 11.74 -3.22 3.68
C TYR A 68 10.43 -3.85 3.22
N ILE A 69 9.56 -3.04 2.67
CA ILE A 69 8.22 -3.41 2.19
C ILE A 69 8.14 -2.98 0.74
N ASP A 70 7.91 -3.94 -0.15
CA ASP A 70 7.72 -3.70 -1.58
C ASP A 70 6.34 -4.22 -2.00
N SER A 71 5.47 -3.31 -2.39
CA SER A 71 4.11 -3.62 -2.87
C SER A 71 4.04 -3.85 -4.39
N GLY A 72 5.19 -3.79 -5.08
CA GLY A 72 5.29 -3.86 -6.53
C GLY A 72 5.16 -2.49 -7.21
N THR A 73 4.39 -1.57 -6.62
CA THR A 73 4.23 -0.19 -7.13
C THR A 73 4.90 0.86 -6.26
N ASP A 74 5.14 0.55 -5.00
CA ASP A 74 5.78 1.44 -4.03
C ASP A 74 6.65 0.66 -3.04
N GLN A 75 7.76 1.27 -2.64
CA GLN A 75 8.71 0.73 -1.69
C GLN A 75 8.81 1.63 -0.47
N SER A 76 8.69 1.03 0.71
CA SER A 76 8.86 1.75 1.97
C SER A 76 9.76 0.99 2.93
N THR A 77 10.34 1.73 3.87
CA THR A 77 11.16 1.17 4.94
C THR A 77 10.56 1.54 6.29
N ARG A 78 10.64 0.63 7.24
CA ARG A 78 10.22 0.83 8.63
C ARG A 78 11.34 0.48 9.58
N HIS A 79 11.54 1.35 10.56
CA HIS A 79 12.43 1.08 11.67
C HIS A 79 11.78 0.06 12.61
N LEU A 80 12.53 -0.97 12.99
CA LEU A 80 12.11 -1.99 13.94
C LEU A 80 13.00 -1.91 15.19
N PRO A 81 12.57 -1.21 16.26
CA PRO A 81 13.23 -1.31 17.55
C PRO A 81 13.14 -2.73 18.11
N LEU A 82 13.89 -3.03 19.17
CA LEU A 82 13.84 -4.33 19.82
C LEU A 82 12.44 -4.66 20.34
N GLY A 83 11.99 -5.89 20.09
CA GLY A 83 10.67 -6.37 20.49
C GLY A 83 9.55 -6.02 19.50
N PRO A 84 8.28 -6.06 19.95
CA PRO A 84 7.13 -5.91 19.08
C PRO A 84 6.93 -4.46 18.61
N SER A 85 6.65 -4.31 17.32
CA SER A 85 6.26 -3.07 16.66
C SER A 85 4.94 -3.26 15.92
N THR A 86 4.00 -2.34 16.11
CA THR A 86 2.73 -2.30 15.38
C THR A 86 2.63 -1.01 14.58
N PHE A 87 2.27 -1.12 13.31
CA PHE A 87 2.14 0.03 12.42
C PHE A 87 1.19 -0.28 11.26
N ILE A 88 0.83 0.78 10.53
CA ILE A 88 -0.05 0.71 9.37
C ILE A 88 0.74 1.13 8.12
N VAL A 89 0.49 0.44 7.01
CA VAL A 89 1.05 0.75 5.70
C VAL A 89 -0.09 1.06 4.74
N MET A 90 0.02 2.19 4.04
CA MET A 90 -1.03 2.72 3.17
C MET A 90 -0.73 2.46 1.68
N GLN A 91 -0.10 1.32 1.39
CA GLN A 91 0.20 0.87 0.03
C GLN A 91 -0.98 0.08 -0.56
N PRO A 92 -1.10 0.01 -1.89
CA PRO A 92 -2.19 -0.73 -2.54
C PRO A 92 -2.19 -2.22 -2.17
N PRO A 93 -3.36 -2.87 -2.16
CA PRO A 93 -3.45 -4.32 -2.07
C PRO A 93 -2.73 -4.99 -3.25
N GLY A 94 -2.23 -6.20 -3.06
CA GLY A 94 -1.48 -6.95 -4.06
C GLY A 94 -0.50 -7.95 -3.44
N ASP A 95 0.38 -8.51 -4.27
CA ASP A 95 1.45 -9.40 -3.81
C ASP A 95 2.63 -8.58 -3.30
N TRP A 96 2.82 -8.56 -1.99
CA TRP A 96 3.88 -7.81 -1.33
C TRP A 96 5.08 -8.70 -1.04
N ARG A 97 6.25 -8.06 -1.03
CA ARG A 97 7.53 -8.66 -0.62
C ARG A 97 8.06 -7.93 0.61
N LEU A 98 8.44 -8.70 1.62
CA LEU A 98 8.99 -8.21 2.87
C LEU A 98 10.41 -8.71 3.07
N PHE A 99 11.30 -7.84 3.50
CA PHE A 99 12.68 -8.20 3.84
C PHE A 99 13.08 -7.47 5.11
N CYS A 100 13.73 -8.17 6.03
CA CYS A 100 14.23 -7.57 7.26
C CYS A 100 15.73 -7.77 7.40
N SER A 101 16.45 -6.71 7.72
CA SER A 101 17.89 -6.74 7.87
C SER A 101 18.41 -5.65 8.80
N HIS A 102 19.67 -5.80 9.22
CA HIS A 102 20.38 -4.78 9.97
C HIS A 102 20.48 -3.49 9.11
N PRO A 103 20.41 -2.28 9.69
CA PRO A 103 20.44 -1.02 8.93
C PRO A 103 21.65 -0.82 8.00
N SER A 104 22.76 -1.51 8.26
CA SER A 104 23.95 -1.48 7.40
C SER A 104 23.88 -2.42 6.18
N VAL A 105 22.79 -3.18 6.03
CA VAL A 105 22.60 -4.18 4.98
C VAL A 105 21.36 -3.82 4.18
N TYR A 106 21.57 -3.28 2.98
CA TYR A 106 20.51 -3.07 2.01
C TYR A 106 20.23 -4.38 1.26
N PRO A 107 18.96 -4.71 0.93
CA PRO A 107 18.64 -5.91 0.15
C PRO A 107 19.33 -5.86 -1.22
N GLY A 108 20.18 -6.84 -1.50
CA GLY A 108 20.74 -7.09 -2.82
C GLY A 108 19.76 -7.82 -3.74
N GLU A 109 20.16 -8.03 -4.99
CA GLU A 109 19.35 -8.76 -5.99
C GLU A 109 19.02 -10.20 -5.55
N ASP A 110 19.95 -10.86 -4.83
CA ASP A 110 19.82 -12.24 -4.36
C ASP A 110 19.18 -12.35 -2.95
N ALA A 111 18.61 -11.27 -2.42
CA ALA A 111 17.98 -11.30 -1.10
C ALA A 111 16.74 -12.23 -1.10
N GLU A 112 16.60 -13.04 -0.04
CA GLU A 112 15.40 -13.87 0.15
C GLU A 112 14.27 -13.02 0.74
N TRP A 113 13.30 -12.66 -0.08
CA TRP A 113 12.11 -11.92 0.33
C TRP A 113 10.99 -12.87 0.76
N ALA A 114 10.32 -12.57 1.86
CA ALA A 114 9.09 -13.24 2.25
C ALA A 114 7.91 -12.64 1.48
N ALA A 115 7.00 -13.48 0.99
CA ALA A 115 5.83 -13.04 0.23
C ALA A 115 4.57 -12.98 1.11
N VAL A 116 3.79 -11.90 0.98
CA VAL A 116 2.48 -11.71 1.60
C VAL A 116 1.47 -11.33 0.52
N GLU A 117 0.35 -12.02 0.46
CA GLU A 117 -0.80 -11.60 -0.34
C GLU A 117 -1.67 -10.61 0.46
N VAL A 118 -1.74 -9.36 0.04
CA VAL A 118 -2.63 -8.35 0.62
C VAL A 118 -3.89 -8.24 -0.23
N ARG A 119 -5.06 -8.44 0.38
CA ARG A 119 -6.35 -8.46 -0.33
C ARG A 119 -7.26 -7.33 0.13
N ASP A 120 -8.10 -6.88 -0.78
CA ASP A 120 -9.14 -5.89 -0.49
C ASP A 120 -10.52 -6.44 -0.87
N PRO A 121 -11.11 -7.30 -0.02
CA PRO A 121 -12.41 -7.92 -0.32
C PRO A 121 -13.57 -6.93 -0.30
N ASP A 122 -13.44 -5.82 0.45
CA ASP A 122 -14.50 -4.85 0.69
C ASP A 122 -14.34 -3.56 -0.13
N GLY A 123 -13.28 -3.43 -0.94
CA GLY A 123 -13.03 -2.26 -1.78
C GLY A 123 -12.67 -1.01 -0.99
N GLN A 124 -11.89 -1.16 0.08
CA GLN A 124 -11.42 -0.06 0.94
C GLN A 124 -10.40 0.84 0.22
N TRP A 125 -9.63 0.30 -0.74
CA TRP A 125 -8.61 1.03 -1.48
C TRP A 125 -9.17 1.63 -2.77
N ILE A 126 -9.00 2.94 -2.92
CA ILE A 126 -9.30 3.66 -4.16
C ILE A 126 -8.00 3.90 -4.95
N PRO A 127 -7.85 3.32 -6.15
CA PRO A 127 -6.65 3.50 -6.97
C PRO A 127 -6.37 4.96 -7.31
N HIS A 128 -5.08 5.33 -7.29
CA HIS A 128 -4.65 6.70 -7.61
C HIS A 128 -3.27 6.78 -8.26
N ALA A 129 -2.88 5.73 -8.99
CA ALA A 129 -1.61 5.74 -9.70
C ALA A 129 -1.60 6.87 -10.75
N LEU A 130 -0.52 7.63 -10.77
CA LEU A 130 -0.25 8.59 -11.84
C LEU A 130 0.13 7.81 -13.12
N PRO A 131 -0.21 8.32 -14.31
CA PRO A 131 0.02 7.63 -15.58
C PRO A 131 1.49 7.63 -16.04
N CYS A 132 2.43 8.12 -15.23
CA CYS A 132 3.85 8.22 -15.55
C CYS A 132 4.71 7.42 -14.57
N ASP A 133 5.84 6.92 -15.05
CA ASP A 133 6.79 6.12 -14.26
C ASP A 133 7.59 6.96 -13.26
N HIS A 134 7.76 8.25 -13.55
CA HIS A 134 8.59 9.17 -12.78
C HIS A 134 7.82 10.47 -12.49
N PRO A 135 6.93 10.47 -11.49
CA PRO A 135 6.23 11.68 -11.10
C PRO A 135 7.19 12.68 -10.47
N THR A 136 7.00 13.95 -10.79
CA THR A 136 7.61 15.06 -10.05
C THR A 136 6.84 15.22 -8.73
N SER A 137 7.55 15.43 -7.62
CA SER A 137 6.92 15.64 -6.32
C SER A 137 7.56 16.77 -5.53
N ILE A 138 6.76 17.45 -4.70
CA ILE A 138 7.24 18.43 -3.73
C ILE A 138 6.75 18.07 -2.33
N HIS A 139 7.61 18.32 -1.33
CA HIS A 139 7.36 18.04 0.09
C HIS A 139 7.78 19.28 0.91
N PRO A 140 6.97 20.35 0.91
CA PRO A 140 7.38 21.68 1.39
C PRO A 140 7.68 21.71 2.89
N ASP A 141 7.17 20.76 3.66
CA ASP A 141 7.34 20.66 5.10
C ASP A 141 8.28 19.52 5.53
N TYR A 142 8.93 18.82 4.58
CA TYR A 142 9.69 17.60 4.85
C TYR A 142 10.75 17.77 5.95
N GLU A 143 11.57 18.82 5.87
CA GLU A 143 12.61 19.09 6.87
C GLU A 143 12.01 19.40 8.26
N ALA A 144 11.01 20.27 8.31
CA ALA A 144 10.34 20.63 9.56
C ALA A 144 9.66 19.41 10.20
N PHE A 145 9.02 18.58 9.38
CA PHE A 145 8.41 17.33 9.81
C PHE A 145 9.44 16.36 10.40
N LEU A 146 10.60 16.18 9.75
CA LEU A 146 11.69 15.34 10.26
C LEU A 146 12.29 15.87 11.57
N GLU A 147 12.25 17.19 11.79
CA GLU A 147 12.65 17.81 13.06
C GLU A 147 11.56 17.74 14.15
N GLY A 148 10.42 17.09 13.88
CA GLY A 148 9.28 17.00 14.80
C GLY A 148 8.51 18.33 14.94
N LYS A 149 8.74 19.29 14.05
CA LYS A 149 8.03 20.57 13.99
C LYS A 149 6.79 20.43 13.11
N ILE A 150 5.78 19.75 13.65
CA ILE A 150 4.50 19.55 12.96
C ILE A 150 3.85 20.91 12.67
N PRO A 151 3.58 21.26 11.40
CA PRO A 151 2.88 22.49 11.05
C PRO A 151 1.52 22.61 11.75
N VAL A 152 1.06 23.84 11.98
CA VAL A 152 -0.32 24.04 12.44
C VAL A 152 -1.26 23.85 11.27
N GLY A 153 -2.11 22.83 11.35
CA GLY A 153 -3.06 22.51 10.30
C GLY A 153 -4.25 23.46 10.26
N VAL A 154 -4.89 23.52 9.10
CA VAL A 154 -6.17 24.20 8.90
C VAL A 154 -7.28 23.32 9.47
N LYS A 155 -8.09 23.87 10.39
CA LYS A 155 -9.22 23.14 10.98
C LYS A 155 -10.36 23.02 9.99
N GLY A 156 -11.02 21.87 9.98
CA GLY A 156 -12.23 21.63 9.20
C GLY A 156 -12.24 20.26 8.54
N ASP A 157 -13.15 20.11 7.60
CA ASP A 157 -13.22 18.94 6.74
C ASP A 157 -11.99 18.93 5.80
N VAL A 158 -11.25 17.82 5.79
CA VAL A 158 -10.01 17.68 5.03
C VAL A 158 -10.22 17.78 3.52
N GLN A 159 -11.39 17.39 3.00
CA GLN A 159 -11.72 17.56 1.59
C GLN A 159 -11.88 19.04 1.23
N VAL A 160 -12.48 19.84 2.11
CA VAL A 160 -12.59 21.30 1.92
C VAL A 160 -11.20 21.95 2.00
N VAL A 161 -10.35 21.52 2.93
CA VAL A 161 -8.96 21.99 3.02
C VAL A 161 -8.20 21.66 1.74
N ALA A 162 -8.28 20.41 1.26
CA ALA A 162 -7.62 19.97 0.04
C ALA A 162 -8.08 20.76 -1.19
N GLN A 163 -9.39 20.93 -1.38
CA GLN A 163 -9.95 21.71 -2.49
C GLN A 163 -9.48 23.16 -2.52
N SER A 164 -9.34 23.79 -1.35
CA SER A 164 -8.90 25.18 -1.25
C SER A 164 -7.39 25.33 -1.42
N ASP A 165 -6.61 24.44 -0.81
CA ASP A 165 -5.16 24.61 -0.68
C ASP A 165 -4.39 24.10 -1.88
N LEU A 166 -4.87 23.05 -2.55
CA LEU A 166 -4.13 22.39 -3.62
C LEU A 166 -3.86 23.30 -4.82
N ARG A 167 -4.68 24.35 -5.03
CA ARG A 167 -4.45 25.41 -6.03
C ARG A 167 -3.16 26.21 -5.81
N ASN A 168 -2.63 26.22 -4.58
CA ASN A 168 -1.37 26.88 -4.24
C ASN A 168 -0.15 26.02 -4.59
N TRP A 169 -0.34 24.71 -4.70
CA TRP A 169 0.74 23.73 -4.84
C TRP A 169 0.80 23.09 -6.23
N TYR A 170 -0.32 23.04 -6.94
CA TYR A 170 -0.43 22.49 -8.28
C TYR A 170 -1.27 23.42 -9.18
N PRO A 171 -0.90 23.62 -10.46
CA PRO A 171 -1.65 24.45 -11.41
C PRO A 171 -2.96 23.79 -11.83
N THR A 172 -3.95 23.80 -10.93
CA THR A 172 -5.32 23.35 -11.21
C THR A 172 -5.97 24.23 -12.27
N GLU A 173 -6.76 23.63 -13.16
CA GLU A 173 -7.55 24.29 -14.18
C GLU A 173 -9.03 24.40 -13.79
N ASP A 174 -9.78 25.24 -14.52
CA ASP A 174 -11.23 25.29 -14.39
C ASP A 174 -11.83 23.96 -14.87
N GLY A 175 -12.62 23.33 -14.00
CA GLY A 175 -13.22 22.02 -14.26
C GLY A 175 -12.47 20.84 -13.65
N ASP A 176 -11.27 21.04 -13.10
CA ASP A 176 -10.60 20.02 -12.29
C ASP A 176 -11.44 19.71 -11.04
N THR A 177 -11.49 18.43 -10.68
CA THR A 177 -12.13 17.96 -9.43
C THR A 177 -11.09 17.39 -8.48
N VAL A 178 -11.31 17.60 -7.18
CA VAL A 178 -10.47 17.02 -6.12
C VAL A 178 -11.29 15.95 -5.39
N THR A 179 -10.87 14.69 -5.54
CA THR A 179 -11.58 13.50 -5.05
C THR A 179 -10.70 12.75 -4.04
N PRO A 180 -11.28 12.23 -2.94
CA PRO A 180 -10.53 11.41 -2.00
C PRO A 180 -10.18 10.05 -2.62
N VAL A 181 -8.97 9.57 -2.41
CA VAL A 181 -8.44 8.31 -2.95
C VAL A 181 -7.59 7.57 -1.90
N GLY A 182 -7.09 6.38 -2.23
CA GLY A 182 -6.37 5.52 -1.29
C GLY A 182 -7.31 4.96 -0.22
N TYR A 183 -6.82 4.87 1.02
CA TYR A 183 -7.60 4.43 2.18
C TYR A 183 -8.32 5.61 2.85
N LEU A 184 -9.66 5.57 2.87
CA LEU A 184 -10.51 6.68 3.35
C LEU A 184 -10.53 6.86 4.87
N GLU A 185 -9.83 6.05 5.67
CA GLU A 185 -9.59 6.27 7.11
C GLU A 185 -8.10 6.45 7.48
N ALA A 186 -7.21 6.42 6.48
CA ALA A 186 -5.78 6.62 6.68
C ALA A 186 -5.37 8.09 6.98
N SER A 187 -4.21 8.21 7.64
CA SER A 187 -3.44 9.44 7.77
C SER A 187 -2.00 9.19 7.32
N PRO A 188 -1.52 9.85 6.24
CA PRO A 188 -2.18 10.95 5.56
C PRO A 188 -3.42 10.56 4.74
N ARG A 189 -4.29 11.55 4.55
CA ARG A 189 -5.43 11.56 3.64
C ARG A 189 -4.94 11.85 2.23
N VAL A 190 -5.32 11.03 1.25
CA VAL A 190 -4.86 11.20 -0.14
C VAL A 190 -6.00 11.73 -1.00
N PHE A 191 -5.68 12.67 -1.88
CA PHE A 191 -6.61 13.26 -2.84
C PHE A 191 -6.02 13.23 -4.24
N ALA A 192 -6.83 12.85 -5.22
CA ALA A 192 -6.51 12.97 -6.62
C ALA A 192 -7.09 14.28 -7.19
N VAL A 193 -6.33 14.92 -8.06
CA VAL A 193 -6.85 15.93 -8.99
C VAL A 193 -7.21 15.20 -10.28
N GLU A 194 -8.48 15.25 -10.64
CA GLU A 194 -8.99 14.66 -11.87
C GLU A 194 -9.30 15.75 -12.89
N ARG A 195 -8.77 15.57 -14.11
CA ARG A 195 -9.01 16.43 -15.27
C ARG A 195 -9.55 15.58 -16.40
N SER A 196 -10.77 15.87 -16.85
CA SER A 196 -11.43 15.11 -17.92
C SER A 196 -11.42 13.59 -17.69
N GLY A 197 -11.53 13.15 -16.42
CA GLY A 197 -11.55 11.74 -16.03
C GLY A 197 -10.17 11.07 -15.87
N ALA A 198 -9.06 11.82 -16.02
CA ALA A 198 -7.72 11.32 -15.76
C ALA A 198 -7.14 11.95 -14.49
N ILE A 199 -6.39 11.16 -13.70
CA ILE A 199 -5.65 11.67 -12.53
C ILE A 199 -4.41 12.41 -13.04
N VAL A 200 -4.32 13.71 -12.75
CA VAL A 200 -3.21 14.58 -13.18
C VAL A 200 -2.29 14.98 -12.03
N ALA A 201 -2.76 14.87 -10.79
CA ALA A 201 -1.95 15.04 -9.59
C ALA A 201 -2.52 14.21 -8.43
N VAL A 202 -1.67 13.89 -7.45
CA VAL A 202 -2.06 13.24 -6.20
C VAL A 202 -1.41 14.00 -5.06
N ALA A 203 -2.17 14.39 -4.05
CA ALA A 203 -1.68 15.09 -2.88
C ALA A 203 -2.03 14.34 -1.58
N ASP A 204 -1.18 14.45 -0.58
CA ASP A 204 -1.43 13.92 0.76
C ASP A 204 -1.55 15.05 1.79
N TYR A 205 -2.48 14.89 2.72
CA TYR A 205 -2.75 15.81 3.83
C TYR A 205 -2.64 15.07 5.15
N ARG A 206 -1.90 15.65 6.09
CA ARG A 206 -1.57 15.04 7.38
C ARG A 206 -2.34 15.72 8.51
N ASP A 207 -2.70 14.92 9.52
CA ASP A 207 -3.30 15.41 10.75
C ASP A 207 -2.22 16.06 11.63
N ASP A 208 -2.49 17.25 12.15
CA ASP A 208 -1.60 17.97 13.07
C ASP A 208 -1.73 17.56 14.55
N GLY A 209 -2.57 16.55 14.83
CA GLY A 209 -2.89 16.04 16.16
C GLY A 209 -3.79 16.95 16.98
N ARG A 210 -4.25 18.07 16.41
CA ARG A 210 -5.10 19.10 17.07
C ARG A 210 -6.39 19.35 16.29
N GLY A 211 -6.75 18.42 15.40
CA GLY A 211 -7.93 18.49 14.54
C GLY A 211 -7.75 19.44 13.35
N GLY A 212 -6.51 19.79 13.00
CA GLY A 212 -6.17 20.51 11.79
C GLY A 212 -5.47 19.61 10.77
N TRP A 213 -5.57 20.00 9.50
CA TRP A 213 -4.93 19.31 8.38
C TRP A 213 -3.90 20.21 7.71
N PHE A 214 -2.73 19.68 7.40
CA PHE A 214 -1.71 20.40 6.64
C PHE A 214 -1.28 19.60 5.42
N PHE A 215 -0.85 20.31 4.39
CA PHE A 215 -0.32 19.75 3.16
C PHE A 215 1.00 19.01 3.43
N GLY A 216 1.08 17.74 3.02
CA GLY A 216 2.30 16.94 3.11
C GLY A 216 3.06 16.98 1.80
N SER A 217 2.46 16.48 0.72
CA SER A 217 3.09 16.47 -0.59
C SER A 217 2.06 16.54 -1.72
N VAL A 218 2.56 16.88 -2.91
CA VAL A 218 1.85 16.63 -4.18
C VAL A 218 2.82 16.03 -5.18
N ALA A 219 2.33 15.04 -5.92
CA ALA A 219 2.99 14.41 -7.04
C ALA A 219 2.17 14.61 -8.31
N TRP A 220 2.83 14.81 -9.45
CA TRP A 220 2.18 14.93 -10.75
C TRP A 220 3.11 14.45 -11.88
N CYS A 221 2.53 14.18 -13.04
CA CYS A 221 3.31 13.93 -14.25
C CYS A 221 3.63 15.25 -14.93
N GLU A 222 4.92 15.53 -15.19
CA GLU A 222 5.28 16.62 -16.08
C GLU A 222 4.80 16.30 -17.51
N PRO A 223 4.37 17.31 -18.29
CA PRO A 223 4.13 17.11 -19.71
C PRO A 223 5.43 16.61 -20.35
N ASP A 224 5.35 15.55 -21.15
CA ASP A 224 6.49 15.08 -21.93
C ASP A 224 7.00 16.28 -22.77
N PRO A 225 8.28 16.70 -22.64
CA PRO A 225 8.80 17.86 -23.35
C PRO A 225 8.76 17.74 -24.90
N GLY A 226 8.26 16.61 -25.44
CA GLY A 226 8.21 16.29 -26.86
C GLY A 226 6.84 16.34 -27.57
N THR A 227 5.76 16.87 -26.95
CA THR A 227 4.46 17.09 -27.64
C THR A 227 4.15 18.55 -27.90
#